data_AF-A0A964HIN4-F1
#
_entry.id   AF-A0A964HIN4-F1
#
_cell.length_a   1.000
_cell.length_b   1.000
_cell.length_c   1.000
_cell.angle_alpha   90.00
_cell.angle_beta   90.00
_cell.angle_gamma   90.00
#
_symmetry.space_group_name_H-M   'P 1'
#
loop_
_entity.id
_entity.type
_entity.pdbx_description
1 polymer ?
#
loop_
_entity_poly.entity_id
_entity_poly.type
_entity_poly.pdbx_seq_one_letter_code
_entity_poly.pdbx_strand_id
1 'polypeptide(L)'
;MSPFGLPPTSRDHAPEFATAAECKSWLAAAPLTQPAAAQARLLKALHLLDAYTLPLAERLGILELLREPVTEVQEAGLKRFAGKPLPLLPAEEDAYFANCNLWKALRSGYLRCVDECLGAGTKGRPDAALATQRTLTLMTQLQVDIYRAGHQPDGDHWRLLHALLLGAEQLQVTTTAVADPPRNGSTPTTPMAAYVEALLVHAASPHELSPRRLTWVARWARRWSAK
;
A
#
# COMPACT_ATOMS: atom_id res chain seq x y z
N MET A 1 14.47 -17.16 -6.94
CA MET A 1 13.32 -16.44 -7.54
C MET A 1 12.66 -15.64 -6.44
N SER A 2 12.29 -14.38 -6.72
CA SER A 2 11.52 -13.57 -5.78
C SER A 2 10.26 -14.32 -5.34
N PRO A 3 9.98 -14.50 -4.03
CA PRO A 3 8.74 -15.13 -3.57
C PRO A 3 7.48 -14.35 -3.97
N PHE A 4 7.64 -13.14 -4.51
CA PHE A 4 6.53 -12.23 -4.82
C PHE A 4 6.27 -12.07 -6.32
N GLY A 5 7.01 -12.75 -7.20
CA GLY A 5 6.78 -12.70 -8.65
C GLY A 5 6.98 -11.32 -9.28
N LEU A 6 7.87 -10.49 -8.70
CA LEU A 6 8.13 -9.14 -9.19
C LEU A 6 8.88 -9.14 -10.53
N PRO A 7 8.52 -8.25 -11.48
CA PRO A 7 9.27 -8.13 -12.72
C PRO A 7 10.66 -7.54 -12.46
N PRO A 8 11.67 -7.90 -13.28
CA PRO A 8 13.02 -7.37 -13.14
C PRO A 8 13.04 -5.85 -13.31
N THR A 9 14.00 -5.19 -12.66
CA THR A 9 14.27 -3.78 -12.85
C THR A 9 15.40 -3.56 -13.86
N SER A 10 15.44 -2.42 -14.51
CA SER A 10 16.56 -1.99 -15.34
C SER A 10 17.01 -0.57 -15.00
N ARG A 11 18.08 -0.10 -15.64
CA ARG A 11 18.50 1.32 -15.57
C ARG A 11 18.04 2.10 -16.79
N ASP A 12 17.19 1.51 -17.61
CA ASP A 12 16.61 2.14 -18.79
C ASP A 12 15.39 2.96 -18.36
N HIS A 13 15.13 4.07 -19.07
CA HIS A 13 14.01 4.98 -18.79
C HIS A 13 14.01 5.50 -17.34
N ALA A 14 14.90 6.46 -17.06
CA ALA A 14 14.99 7.06 -15.74
C ALA A 14 13.64 7.69 -15.28
N PRO A 15 13.24 7.48 -14.01
CA PRO A 15 12.06 8.12 -13.43
C PRO A 15 12.24 9.63 -13.29
N GLU A 16 11.16 10.34 -12.95
CA GLU A 16 11.18 11.79 -12.70
C GLU A 16 12.08 12.19 -11.51
N PHE A 17 12.42 11.23 -10.65
CA PHE A 17 13.33 11.34 -9.51
C PHE A 17 13.92 9.97 -9.20
N ALA A 18 15.21 9.91 -8.90
CA ALA A 18 15.92 8.71 -8.46
C ALA A 18 16.40 8.80 -7.00
N THR A 19 16.28 9.98 -6.38
CA THR A 19 16.60 10.19 -4.96
C THR A 19 15.44 10.77 -4.17
N ALA A 20 15.45 10.58 -2.85
CA ALA A 20 14.47 11.19 -1.95
C ALA A 20 14.47 12.73 -2.01
N ALA A 21 15.64 13.35 -2.22
CA ALA A 21 15.77 14.80 -2.35
C ALA A 21 15.10 15.33 -3.64
N GLU A 22 15.30 14.64 -4.76
CA GLU A 22 14.63 14.95 -6.03
C GLU A 22 13.12 14.74 -5.91
N CYS A 23 12.68 13.64 -5.28
CA CYS A 23 11.26 13.37 -5.03
C CYS A 23 10.60 14.49 -4.23
N LYS A 24 11.27 14.99 -3.17
CA LYS A 24 10.77 16.11 -2.38
C LYS A 24 10.65 17.39 -3.21
N SER A 25 11.66 17.70 -4.04
CA SER A 25 11.63 18.86 -4.94
C SER A 25 10.52 18.73 -5.98
N TRP A 26 10.32 17.53 -6.51
CA TRP A 26 9.26 17.20 -7.45
C TRP A 26 7.86 17.38 -6.84
N LEU A 27 7.64 16.91 -5.62
CA LEU A 27 6.36 17.08 -4.90
C LEU A 27 6.05 18.56 -4.65
N ALA A 28 7.05 19.37 -4.31
CA ALA A 28 6.88 20.80 -4.10
C ALA A 28 6.49 21.57 -5.38
N ALA A 29 6.93 21.09 -6.55
CA ALA A 29 6.62 21.69 -7.85
C ALA A 29 5.36 21.08 -8.50
N ALA A 30 4.89 19.93 -8.04
CA ALA A 30 3.81 19.19 -8.68
C ALA A 30 2.42 19.81 -8.36
N PRO A 31 1.60 20.12 -9.37
CA PRO A 31 0.22 20.54 -9.14
C PRO A 31 -0.64 19.32 -8.74
N LEU A 32 -0.77 19.05 -7.45
CA LEU A 32 -1.59 17.95 -6.91
C LEU A 32 -3.01 18.40 -6.51
N THR A 33 -3.43 19.60 -6.93
CA THR A 33 -4.72 20.21 -6.54
C THR A 33 -5.93 19.58 -7.23
N GLN A 34 -5.75 18.91 -8.37
CA GLN A 34 -6.81 18.22 -9.10
C GLN A 34 -6.68 16.70 -8.90
N PRO A 35 -7.61 16.03 -8.17
CA PRO A 35 -7.43 14.64 -7.76
C PRO A 35 -7.17 13.65 -8.88
N ALA A 36 -7.90 13.73 -10.00
CA ALA A 36 -7.73 12.80 -11.13
C ALA A 36 -6.37 12.98 -11.83
N ALA A 37 -5.95 14.23 -12.05
CA ALA A 37 -4.64 14.53 -12.65
C ALA A 37 -3.49 14.15 -11.71
N ALA A 38 -3.64 14.41 -10.40
CA ALA A 38 -2.71 14.01 -9.37
C ALA A 38 -2.55 12.48 -9.31
N GLN A 39 -3.66 11.74 -9.37
CA GLN A 39 -3.66 10.27 -9.40
C GLN A 39 -2.87 9.72 -10.59
N ALA A 40 -3.15 10.23 -11.80
CA ALA A 40 -2.45 9.80 -13.01
C ALA A 40 -0.95 10.10 -12.94
N ARG A 41 -0.58 11.28 -12.42
CA ARG A 41 0.82 11.69 -12.27
C ARG A 41 1.57 10.83 -11.26
N LEU A 42 1.00 10.59 -10.09
CA LEU A 42 1.58 9.72 -9.05
C LEU A 42 1.71 8.27 -9.55
N LEU A 43 0.69 7.76 -10.25
CA LEU A 43 0.72 6.41 -10.81
C LEU A 43 1.86 6.26 -11.83
N LYS A 44 2.00 7.23 -12.74
CA LYS A 44 3.10 7.24 -13.72
C LYS A 44 4.47 7.26 -13.03
N ALA A 45 4.64 8.13 -12.03
CA ALA A 45 5.89 8.23 -11.28
C ALA A 45 6.25 6.91 -10.57
N LEU A 46 5.27 6.27 -9.92
CA LEU A 46 5.47 4.98 -9.24
C LEU A 46 5.77 3.85 -10.22
N HIS A 47 5.10 3.78 -11.37
CA HIS A 47 5.41 2.76 -12.38
C HIS A 47 6.83 2.87 -12.93
N LEU A 48 7.31 4.10 -13.19
CA LEU A 48 8.70 4.31 -13.61
C LEU A 48 9.67 3.92 -12.48
N LEU A 49 9.37 4.29 -11.23
CA LEU A 49 10.18 3.93 -10.07
C LEU A 49 10.24 2.41 -9.84
N ASP A 50 9.12 1.71 -10.05
CA ASP A 50 9.03 0.25 -9.92
C ASP A 50 9.79 -0.47 -11.03
N ALA A 51 9.95 0.12 -12.20
CA ALA A 51 10.76 -0.46 -13.27
C ALA A 51 12.27 -0.16 -13.12
N TYR A 52 12.63 0.87 -12.35
CA TYR A 52 14.00 1.36 -12.27
C TYR A 52 14.82 0.75 -11.12
N THR A 53 16.08 0.42 -11.36
CA THR A 53 17.01 -0.12 -10.34
C THR A 53 17.51 1.00 -9.42
N LEU A 54 17.21 0.90 -8.12
CA LEU A 54 17.59 1.86 -7.09
C LEU A 54 18.19 1.15 -5.87
N PRO A 55 19.09 1.82 -5.12
CA PRO A 55 19.46 1.35 -3.79
C PRO A 55 18.24 1.29 -2.85
N LEU A 56 18.18 0.28 -1.97
CA LEU A 56 17.13 0.10 -0.97
C LEU A 56 16.76 1.39 -0.23
N ALA A 57 17.76 2.10 0.26
CA ALA A 57 17.59 3.30 1.08
C ALA A 57 16.88 4.43 0.31
N GLU A 58 17.27 4.66 -0.95
CA GLU A 58 16.63 5.67 -1.80
C GLU A 58 15.20 5.27 -2.15
N ARG A 59 14.98 4.00 -2.53
CA ARG A 59 13.62 3.51 -2.81
C ARG A 59 12.71 3.70 -1.60
N LEU A 60 13.15 3.28 -0.41
CA LEU A 60 12.35 3.38 0.80
C LEU A 60 12.08 4.84 1.20
N GLY A 61 13.08 5.71 1.09
CA GLY A 61 12.93 7.15 1.36
C GLY A 61 11.94 7.82 0.41
N ILE A 62 12.00 7.52 -0.89
CA ILE A 62 11.05 8.00 -1.90
C ILE A 62 9.63 7.53 -1.58
N LEU A 63 9.45 6.24 -1.28
CA LEU A 63 8.12 5.68 -1.01
C LEU A 63 7.48 6.27 0.25
N GLU A 64 8.25 6.56 1.30
CA GLU A 64 7.72 7.23 2.50
C GLU A 64 7.31 8.68 2.19
N LEU A 65 8.01 9.40 1.31
CA LEU A 65 7.62 10.74 0.85
C LEU A 65 6.33 10.72 0.02
N LEU A 66 6.15 9.70 -0.83
CA LEU A 66 4.97 9.59 -1.71
C LEU A 66 3.72 9.10 -0.97
N ARG A 67 3.86 8.50 0.22
CA ARG A 67 2.76 7.82 0.93
C ARG A 67 1.60 8.75 1.29
N GLU A 68 1.89 9.92 1.82
CA GLU A 68 0.87 10.90 2.21
C GLU A 68 0.15 11.49 0.98
N PRO A 69 0.84 12.01 -0.05
CA PRO A 69 0.19 12.44 -1.30
C PRO A 69 -0.67 11.36 -1.96
N VAL A 70 -0.20 10.10 -1.97
CA VAL A 70 -1.00 8.98 -2.48
C VAL A 70 -2.26 8.78 -1.65
N THR A 71 -2.14 8.77 -0.32
CA THR A 71 -3.29 8.57 0.58
C THR A 71 -4.35 9.67 0.39
N GLU A 72 -3.94 10.94 0.32
CA GLU A 72 -4.85 12.08 0.10
C GLU A 72 -5.62 11.96 -1.23
N VAL A 73 -4.92 11.60 -2.31
CA VAL A 73 -5.54 11.43 -3.63
C VAL A 73 -6.50 10.24 -3.65
N GLN A 74 -6.14 9.14 -2.97
CA GLN A 74 -7.02 7.97 -2.83
C GLN A 74 -8.29 8.32 -2.06
N GLU A 75 -8.20 9.06 -0.95
CA GLU A 75 -9.35 9.51 -0.17
C GLU A 75 -10.31 10.39 -0.99
N ALA A 76 -9.77 11.25 -1.85
CA ALA A 76 -10.59 12.02 -2.79
C ALA A 76 -11.29 11.12 -3.83
N GLY A 77 -10.61 10.07 -4.29
CA GLY A 77 -11.11 9.07 -5.25
C GLY A 77 -12.26 8.22 -4.70
N LEU A 78 -12.25 7.90 -3.40
CA LEU A 78 -13.26 7.03 -2.77
C LEU A 78 -14.70 7.47 -3.04
N LYS A 79 -14.97 8.77 -3.06
CA LYS A 79 -16.33 9.33 -3.26
C LYS A 79 -16.94 8.96 -4.62
N ARG A 80 -16.12 8.52 -5.58
CA ARG A 80 -16.54 8.20 -6.94
C ARG A 80 -17.13 6.80 -7.07
N PHE A 81 -16.79 5.86 -6.18
CA PHE A 81 -17.25 4.46 -6.27
C PHE A 81 -17.77 3.89 -4.95
N ALA A 82 -17.31 4.40 -3.79
CA ALA A 82 -17.69 3.83 -2.50
C ALA A 82 -19.16 4.10 -2.17
N GLY A 83 -19.91 3.04 -1.89
CA GLY A 83 -21.33 3.13 -1.51
C GLY A 83 -22.28 3.51 -2.65
N LYS A 84 -21.81 3.44 -3.90
CA LYS A 84 -22.65 3.56 -5.08
C LYS A 84 -23.55 2.32 -5.25
N PRO A 85 -24.72 2.44 -5.90
CA PRO A 85 -25.54 1.28 -6.27
C PRO A 85 -24.73 0.29 -7.11
N LEU A 86 -24.98 -1.01 -6.91
CA LEU A 86 -24.35 -2.08 -7.69
C LEU A 86 -25.31 -2.59 -8.78
N PRO A 87 -24.81 -2.99 -9.97
CA PRO A 87 -23.41 -2.87 -10.40
C PRO A 87 -22.98 -1.41 -10.59
N LEU A 88 -21.69 -1.14 -10.39
CA LEU A 88 -21.11 0.19 -10.61
C LEU A 88 -21.33 0.63 -12.07
N LEU A 89 -21.57 1.92 -12.26
CA LEU A 89 -21.58 2.50 -13.61
C LEU A 89 -20.14 2.50 -14.18
N PRO A 90 -19.96 2.50 -15.51
CA PRO A 90 -18.62 2.46 -16.12
C PRO A 90 -17.64 3.51 -15.57
N ALA A 91 -18.09 4.76 -15.38
CA ALA A 91 -17.26 5.84 -14.83
C ALA A 91 -16.89 5.66 -13.34
N GLU A 92 -17.71 4.91 -12.59
CA GLU A 92 -17.48 4.57 -11.17
C GLU A 92 -16.53 3.38 -11.08
N GLU A 93 -16.67 2.39 -11.97
CA GLU A 93 -15.77 1.26 -12.12
C GLU A 93 -14.36 1.71 -12.55
N ASP A 94 -14.25 2.62 -13.53
CA ASP A 94 -12.98 3.24 -13.92
C ASP A 94 -12.30 3.95 -12.74
N ALA A 95 -13.08 4.64 -11.91
CA ALA A 95 -12.57 5.31 -10.72
C ALA A 95 -12.05 4.30 -9.69
N TYR A 96 -12.77 3.21 -9.48
CA TYR A 96 -12.35 2.11 -8.60
C TYR A 96 -11.04 1.46 -9.09
N PHE A 97 -10.93 1.13 -10.38
CA PHE A 97 -9.72 0.53 -10.93
C PHE A 97 -8.53 1.49 -10.87
N ALA A 98 -8.73 2.78 -11.16
CA ALA A 98 -7.69 3.78 -10.99
C ALA A 98 -7.21 3.86 -9.53
N ASN A 99 -8.13 3.76 -8.56
CA ASN A 99 -7.82 3.75 -7.13
C ASN A 99 -6.94 2.53 -6.78
N CYS A 100 -7.41 1.34 -7.16
CA CYS A 100 -6.68 0.09 -6.97
C CYS A 100 -5.29 0.09 -7.59
N ASN A 101 -5.14 0.65 -8.80
CA ASN A 101 -3.87 0.68 -9.51
C ASN A 101 -2.83 1.53 -8.78
N LEU A 102 -3.21 2.67 -8.21
CA LEU A 102 -2.29 3.50 -7.45
C LEU A 102 -1.87 2.83 -6.12
N TRP A 103 -2.80 2.18 -5.41
CA TRP A 103 -2.45 1.37 -4.24
C TRP A 103 -1.48 0.24 -4.60
N LYS A 104 -1.75 -0.48 -5.69
CA LYS A 104 -0.90 -1.59 -6.16
C LYS A 104 0.49 -1.09 -6.55
N ALA A 105 0.62 0.06 -7.21
CA ALA A 105 1.91 0.64 -7.57
C ALA A 105 2.72 1.03 -6.33
N LEU A 106 2.12 1.76 -5.37
CA LEU A 106 2.83 2.11 -4.12
C LEU A 106 3.25 0.86 -3.34
N ARG A 107 2.37 -0.14 -3.24
CA ARG A 107 2.65 -1.42 -2.60
C ARG A 107 3.78 -2.17 -3.28
N SER A 108 3.82 -2.21 -4.62
CA SER A 108 4.87 -2.88 -5.38
C SER A 108 6.26 -2.30 -5.07
N GLY A 109 6.36 -0.99 -4.88
CA GLY A 109 7.59 -0.35 -4.42
C GLY A 109 8.08 -0.89 -3.07
N TYR A 110 7.21 -0.96 -2.06
CA TYR A 110 7.60 -1.52 -0.76
C TYR A 110 7.88 -3.03 -0.83
N LEU A 111 7.13 -3.76 -1.65
CA LEU A 111 7.33 -5.18 -1.87
C LEU A 111 8.73 -5.48 -2.43
N ARG A 112 9.25 -4.62 -3.31
CA ARG A 112 10.65 -4.68 -3.78
C ARG A 112 11.64 -4.48 -2.64
N CYS A 113 11.38 -3.56 -1.72
CA CYS A 113 12.23 -3.39 -0.54
C CYS A 113 12.24 -4.67 0.33
N VAL A 114 11.08 -5.31 0.52
CA VAL A 114 11.00 -6.60 1.25
C VAL A 114 11.77 -7.70 0.52
N ASP A 115 11.62 -7.80 -0.80
CA ASP A 115 12.34 -8.78 -1.64
C ASP A 115 13.86 -8.62 -1.56
N GLU A 116 14.35 -7.38 -1.62
CA GLU A 116 15.77 -7.06 -1.48
C GLU A 116 16.30 -7.41 -0.07
N CYS A 117 15.51 -7.14 0.98
CA CYS A 117 15.87 -7.52 2.35
C CYS A 117 15.95 -9.05 2.51
N LEU A 118 15.01 -9.80 1.91
CA LEU A 118 15.02 -11.26 1.90
C LEU A 118 16.25 -11.80 1.16
N GLY A 119 16.56 -11.24 -0.01
CA GLY A 119 17.74 -11.60 -0.79
C GLY A 119 19.06 -11.33 -0.08
N ALA A 120 19.13 -10.24 0.70
CA ALA A 120 20.30 -9.92 1.52
C ALA A 120 20.46 -10.83 2.76
N GLY A 121 19.41 -11.54 3.17
CA GLY A 121 19.43 -12.47 4.32
C GLY A 121 19.62 -11.80 5.68
N THR A 122 19.56 -10.48 5.75
CA THR A 122 19.77 -9.71 6.99
C THR A 122 18.50 -9.67 7.85
N LYS A 123 18.59 -10.21 9.06
CA LYS A 123 17.45 -10.34 9.98
C LYS A 123 17.35 -9.16 10.95
N GLY A 124 16.14 -8.88 11.42
CA GLY A 124 15.84 -7.90 12.47
C GLY A 124 16.08 -6.44 12.08
N ARG A 125 16.28 -6.13 10.79
CA ARG A 125 16.56 -4.76 10.37
C ARG A 125 15.32 -3.86 10.44
N PRO A 126 15.49 -2.58 10.82
CA PRO A 126 14.37 -1.64 10.92
C PRO A 126 13.74 -1.28 9.57
N ASP A 127 14.51 -1.23 8.49
CA ASP A 127 14.01 -0.98 7.14
C ASP A 127 13.21 -2.16 6.58
N ALA A 128 13.63 -3.39 6.87
CA ALA A 128 12.86 -4.60 6.58
C ALA A 128 11.51 -4.59 7.32
N ALA A 129 11.52 -4.23 8.61
CA ALA A 129 10.30 -4.09 9.41
C ALA A 129 9.37 -3.01 8.84
N LEU A 130 9.91 -1.84 8.52
CA LEU A 130 9.19 -0.74 7.91
C LEU A 130 8.54 -1.15 6.58
N ALA A 131 9.34 -1.66 5.62
CA ALA A 131 8.84 -2.06 4.32
C ALA A 131 7.74 -3.14 4.42
N THR A 132 7.94 -4.13 5.28
CA THR A 132 6.96 -5.22 5.48
C THR A 132 5.66 -4.70 6.09
N GLN A 133 5.76 -3.87 7.13
CA GLN A 133 4.61 -3.27 7.80
C GLN A 133 3.82 -2.37 6.84
N ARG A 134 4.50 -1.54 6.04
CA ARG A 134 3.88 -0.68 5.03
C ARG A 134 3.19 -1.50 3.95
N THR A 135 3.83 -2.55 3.45
CA THR A 135 3.23 -3.41 2.42
C THR A 135 1.94 -4.07 2.91
N LEU A 136 1.94 -4.66 4.10
CA LEU A 136 0.74 -5.27 4.71
C LEU A 136 -0.37 -4.25 4.98
N THR A 137 0.01 -3.03 5.37
CA THR A 137 -0.94 -1.93 5.56
C THR A 137 -1.62 -1.52 4.26
N LEU A 138 -0.84 -1.38 3.18
CA LEU A 138 -1.37 -1.02 1.85
C LEU A 138 -2.26 -2.13 1.29
N MET A 139 -1.90 -3.40 1.52
CA MET A 139 -2.76 -4.54 1.21
C MET A 139 -4.11 -4.43 1.94
N THR A 140 -4.10 -4.08 3.22
CA THR A 140 -5.34 -3.89 4.00
C THR A 140 -6.17 -2.71 3.51
N GLN A 141 -5.54 -1.59 3.12
CA GLN A 141 -6.24 -0.44 2.56
C GLN A 141 -6.90 -0.78 1.21
N LEU A 142 -6.15 -1.43 0.31
CA LEU A 142 -6.68 -1.95 -0.95
C LEU A 142 -7.86 -2.89 -0.72
N GLN A 143 -7.76 -3.80 0.25
CA GLN A 143 -8.82 -4.74 0.63
C GLN A 143 -10.10 -4.01 1.05
N VAL A 144 -10.00 -2.95 1.86
CA VAL A 144 -11.17 -2.16 2.27
C VAL A 144 -11.83 -1.49 1.06
N ASP A 145 -11.04 -1.00 0.10
CA ASP A 145 -11.57 -0.35 -1.10
C ASP A 145 -12.22 -1.34 -2.07
N ILE A 146 -11.69 -2.56 -2.17
CA ILE A 146 -12.31 -3.69 -2.88
C ILE A 146 -13.74 -3.94 -2.34
N TYR A 147 -13.88 -4.04 -1.01
CA TYR A 147 -15.21 -4.22 -0.40
C TYR A 147 -16.13 -3.02 -0.59
N ARG A 148 -15.62 -1.79 -0.50
CA ARG A 148 -16.41 -0.57 -0.72
C ARG A 148 -17.00 -0.47 -2.13
N ALA A 149 -16.34 -1.09 -3.10
CA ALA A 149 -16.77 -1.17 -4.48
C ALA A 149 -17.69 -2.38 -4.77
N GLY A 150 -18.02 -3.19 -3.76
CA GLY A 150 -18.85 -4.39 -3.93
C GLY A 150 -18.11 -5.59 -4.54
N HIS A 151 -16.78 -5.56 -4.57
CA HIS A 151 -15.95 -6.66 -5.04
C HIS A 151 -15.38 -7.51 -3.89
N GLN A 152 -14.84 -8.67 -4.23
CA GLN A 152 -14.17 -9.58 -3.30
C GLN A 152 -12.67 -9.63 -3.60
N PRO A 153 -11.77 -9.61 -2.58
CA PRO A 153 -10.37 -9.87 -2.80
C PRO A 153 -10.17 -11.26 -3.40
N ASP A 154 -9.40 -11.33 -4.48
CA ASP A 154 -9.11 -12.57 -5.20
C ASP A 154 -8.08 -13.45 -4.46
N GLY A 155 -7.82 -14.64 -5.00
CA GLY A 155 -6.84 -15.56 -4.43
C GLY A 155 -5.40 -15.03 -4.45
N ASP A 156 -5.06 -14.14 -5.37
CA ASP A 156 -3.71 -13.55 -5.46
C ASP A 156 -3.46 -12.56 -4.34
N HIS A 157 -4.48 -11.78 -3.96
CA HIS A 157 -4.45 -10.91 -2.79
C HIS A 157 -4.10 -11.71 -1.52
N TRP A 158 -4.80 -12.81 -1.27
CA TRP A 158 -4.56 -13.64 -0.08
C TRP A 158 -3.21 -14.34 -0.11
N ARG A 159 -2.83 -14.93 -1.26
CA ARG A 159 -1.52 -15.56 -1.42
C ARG A 159 -0.39 -14.59 -1.12
N LEU A 160 -0.45 -13.37 -1.65
CA LEU A 160 0.56 -12.35 -1.38
C LEU A 160 0.55 -11.90 0.08
N LEU A 161 -0.62 -11.71 0.69
CA LEU A 161 -0.73 -11.35 2.10
C LEU A 161 -0.04 -12.39 3.01
N HIS A 162 -0.27 -13.67 2.77
CA HIS A 162 0.37 -14.76 3.52
C HIS A 162 1.86 -14.88 3.20
N ALA A 163 2.27 -14.72 1.94
CA ALA A 163 3.68 -14.71 1.56
C ALA A 163 4.46 -13.57 2.23
N LEU A 164 3.84 -12.40 2.41
CA LEU A 164 4.42 -11.27 3.14
C LEU A 164 4.60 -11.58 4.63
N LEU A 165 3.64 -12.23 5.27
CA LEU A 165 3.79 -12.66 6.66
C LEU A 165 4.95 -13.67 6.80
N LEU A 166 5.03 -14.65 5.90
CA LEU A 166 6.14 -15.61 5.88
C LEU A 166 7.49 -14.91 5.68
N GLY A 167 7.56 -13.92 4.78
CA GLY A 167 8.75 -13.10 4.61
C GLY A 167 9.12 -12.31 5.87
N ALA A 168 8.12 -11.78 6.58
CA ALA A 168 8.31 -11.10 7.87
C ALA A 168 8.91 -12.02 8.93
N GLU A 169 8.47 -13.29 8.97
CA GLU A 169 8.99 -14.32 9.89
C GLU A 169 10.44 -14.67 9.57
N GLN A 170 10.76 -14.87 8.28
CA GLN A 170 12.12 -15.14 7.81
C GLN A 170 13.10 -14.01 8.15
N LEU A 171 12.64 -12.76 7.99
CA LEU A 171 13.37 -11.56 8.35
C LEU A 171 13.39 -11.30 9.87
N GLN A 172 12.61 -12.04 10.67
CA GLN A 172 12.46 -11.83 12.12
C GLN A 172 11.99 -10.41 12.48
N VAL A 173 11.03 -9.87 11.72
CA VAL A 173 10.49 -8.52 11.93
C VAL A 173 8.99 -8.49 12.26
N THR A 174 8.34 -9.65 12.39
CA THR A 174 6.88 -9.76 12.62
C THR A 174 6.35 -8.90 13.76
N THR A 175 7.11 -8.81 14.86
CA THR A 175 6.75 -8.05 16.06
C THR A 175 7.55 -6.75 16.22
N THR A 176 8.41 -6.41 15.26
CA THR A 176 9.19 -5.18 15.31
C THR A 176 8.27 -3.97 15.21
N ALA A 177 8.36 -3.08 16.19
CA ALA A 177 7.56 -1.87 16.25
C ALA A 177 7.98 -0.88 15.15
N VAL A 178 6.98 -0.39 14.41
CA VAL A 178 7.12 0.59 13.34
C VAL A 178 6.18 1.76 13.63
N ALA A 179 6.73 2.97 13.65
CA ALA A 179 5.94 4.18 13.80
C ALA A 179 5.16 4.46 12.50
N ASP A 180 3.89 4.82 12.63
CA ASP A 180 3.07 5.32 11.52
C ASP A 180 2.13 6.44 12.00
N PRO A 181 2.67 7.63 12.33
CA PRO A 181 1.86 8.72 12.87
C PRO A 181 0.66 9.12 12.00
N PRO A 182 0.78 9.22 10.66
CA PRO A 182 -0.36 9.56 9.80
C PRO A 182 -1.55 8.59 9.93
N ARG A 183 -1.29 7.30 10.20
CA ARG A 183 -2.33 6.26 10.22
C ARG A 183 -2.78 5.85 11.62
N ASN A 184 -1.84 5.80 12.57
CA ASN A 184 -2.00 5.20 13.90
C ASN A 184 -1.70 6.18 15.05
N GLY A 185 -1.34 7.44 14.74
CA GLY A 185 -0.96 8.42 15.75
C GLY A 185 0.31 8.00 16.51
N SER A 186 0.32 8.17 17.84
CA SER A 186 1.48 7.84 18.67
C SER A 186 1.69 6.35 18.93
N THR A 187 0.75 5.49 18.54
CA THR A 187 0.83 4.05 18.82
C THR A 187 1.60 3.35 17.70
N PRO A 188 2.78 2.74 17.97
CA PRO A 188 3.48 1.96 16.97
C PRO A 188 2.67 0.70 16.62
N THR A 189 2.86 0.24 15.40
CA THR A 189 2.23 -0.97 14.83
C THR A 189 3.33 -1.96 14.46
N THR A 190 2.99 -3.22 14.25
CA THR A 190 3.92 -4.25 13.78
C THR A 190 3.45 -4.81 12.44
N PRO A 191 4.31 -5.52 11.67
CA PRO A 191 3.85 -6.31 10.53
C PRO A 191 2.73 -7.28 10.90
N MET A 192 2.83 -7.97 12.04
CA MET A 192 1.78 -8.86 12.52
C MET A 192 0.46 -8.13 12.75
N ALA A 193 0.48 -6.95 13.36
CA ALA A 193 -0.73 -6.15 13.58
C ALA A 193 -1.39 -5.73 12.25
N ALA A 194 -0.61 -5.35 11.23
CA ALA A 194 -1.15 -5.03 9.91
C ALA A 194 -1.75 -6.26 9.21
N TYR A 195 -1.14 -7.43 9.37
CA TYR A 195 -1.67 -8.70 8.87
C TYR A 195 -3.00 -9.08 9.55
N VAL A 196 -3.04 -9.01 10.89
CA VAL A 196 -4.25 -9.30 11.67
C VAL A 196 -5.38 -8.32 11.32
N GLU A 197 -5.09 -7.05 11.03
CA GLU A 197 -6.08 -6.08 10.57
C GLU A 197 -6.81 -6.57 9.32
N ALA A 198 -6.08 -7.06 8.31
CA ALA A 198 -6.67 -7.59 7.08
C ALA A 198 -7.61 -8.77 7.35
N LEU A 199 -7.22 -9.68 8.25
CA LEU A 199 -8.05 -10.83 8.63
C LEU A 199 -9.32 -10.40 9.36
N LEU A 200 -9.21 -9.47 10.32
CA LEU A 200 -10.35 -8.95 11.08
C LEU A 200 -11.37 -8.25 10.17
N VAL A 201 -10.91 -7.48 9.19
CA VAL A 201 -11.80 -6.83 8.21
C VAL A 201 -12.56 -7.87 7.38
N HIS A 202 -11.89 -8.93 6.94
CA HIS A 202 -12.54 -9.98 6.15
C HIS A 202 -13.51 -10.83 6.97
N ALA A 203 -13.12 -11.18 8.20
CA ALA A 203 -13.94 -11.99 9.11
C ALA A 203 -15.24 -11.30 9.55
N ALA A 204 -15.36 -9.98 9.36
CA ALA A 204 -16.54 -9.20 9.72
C ALA A 204 -17.67 -9.23 8.67
N SER A 205 -17.59 -10.11 7.66
CA SER A 205 -18.58 -10.22 6.57
C SER A 205 -18.89 -8.86 5.92
N PRO A 206 -17.90 -8.21 5.27
CA PRO A 206 -18.01 -6.81 4.83
C PRO A 206 -19.19 -6.52 3.90
N HIS A 207 -19.66 -7.51 3.14
CA HIS A 207 -20.82 -7.39 2.23
C HIS A 207 -22.18 -7.31 2.95
N GLU A 208 -22.25 -7.71 4.21
CA GLU A 208 -23.46 -7.57 5.04
C GLU A 208 -23.54 -6.18 5.72
N LEU A 209 -22.49 -5.36 5.57
CA LEU A 209 -22.35 -4.09 6.24
C LEU A 209 -22.72 -2.93 5.31
N SER A 210 -23.40 -1.93 5.87
CA SER A 210 -23.51 -0.64 5.18
C SER A 210 -22.12 0.02 5.06
N PRO A 211 -21.89 0.91 4.08
CA PRO A 211 -20.60 1.59 3.91
C PRO A 211 -20.09 2.30 5.19
N ARG A 212 -21.03 2.86 5.97
CA ARG A 212 -20.73 3.46 7.27
C ARG A 212 -20.25 2.40 8.28
N ARG A 213 -20.92 1.25 8.37
CA ARG A 213 -20.53 0.16 9.28
C ARG A 213 -19.19 -0.46 8.88
N LEU A 214 -18.94 -0.64 7.58
CA LEU A 214 -17.64 -1.10 7.07
C LEU A 214 -16.51 -0.15 7.48
N THR A 215 -16.73 1.16 7.40
CA THR A 215 -15.75 2.17 7.85
C THR A 215 -15.46 2.04 9.35
N TRP A 216 -16.49 1.77 10.17
CA TRP A 216 -16.29 1.49 11.60
C TRP A 216 -15.51 0.21 11.85
N VAL A 217 -15.85 -0.87 11.15
CA VAL A 217 -15.13 -2.15 11.24
C VAL A 217 -13.66 -1.97 10.89
N ALA A 218 -13.34 -1.32 9.77
CA ALA A 218 -11.94 -1.05 9.39
C ALA A 218 -11.20 -0.24 10.47
N ARG A 219 -11.85 0.78 11.05
CA ARG A 219 -11.27 1.58 12.15
C ARG A 219 -11.01 0.74 13.40
N TRP A 220 -11.94 -0.13 13.79
CA TRP A 220 -11.81 -0.95 14.99
C TRP A 220 -10.84 -2.12 14.81
N ALA A 221 -10.86 -2.78 13.65
CA ALA A 221 -9.91 -3.81 13.27
C ALA A 221 -8.48 -3.30 13.42
N ARG A 222 -8.18 -2.09 12.91
CA ARG A 222 -6.88 -1.43 13.06
C ARG A 222 -6.45 -1.25 14.52
N ARG A 223 -7.38 -0.81 15.37
CA ARG A 223 -7.09 -0.54 16.79
C ARG A 223 -6.91 -1.82 17.60
N TRP A 224 -7.63 -2.87 17.24
CA TRP A 224 -7.58 -4.15 17.95
C TRP A 224 -6.41 -5.01 17.50
N SER A 225 -6.00 -4.93 16.24
CA SER A 225 -4.87 -5.70 15.73
C SER A 225 -3.52 -5.28 16.33
N ALA A 226 -3.43 -4.06 16.88
CA ALA A 226 -2.25 -3.55 17.58
C ALA A 226 -2.18 -3.93 19.07
N LYS A 227 -3.16 -4.69 19.59
CA LYS A 227 -3.16 -5.21 20.97
C LYS A 227 -2.58 -6.62 21.01
#